data_AF-A0A364L7K0-F1
#
_entry.id   AF-A0A364L7K0-F1
#
_cell.length_a   1.000
_cell.length_b   1.000
_cell.length_c   1.000
_cell.angle_alpha   90.00
_cell.angle_beta   90.00
_cell.angle_gamma   90.00
#
_symmetry.space_group_name_H-M   'P 1'
#
loop_
_entity.id
_entity.type
_entity.pdbx_description
1 polymer ?
#
loop_
_entity_poly.entity_id
_entity_poly.type
_entity_poly.pdbx_seq_one_letter_code
_entity_poly.pdbx_strand_id
1 'polypeptide(L)'
;MSTQAARSIRFTHSSPQQAFRLIELTPDLLELISSPNAPTLYLKSPASGDPSTENNAAYVNLCTPTKTFRIRQVQSSNSIHIIQPSDGQSNVIPLIKRQNDDNNDTEIAPETITAIAKCGSTLEMQGLSSEESFAAAKGMLVRILRVWDDKMTFNNDDDDDGDVDMDGSEDAELNATRSLLVKKAVIDDIPFADSQCRKAWIELCAFVPDNNYKALSGERLAFRPSAAVKLGIWKRILEGCILHSIDVEKQFLVRDLWKAVLGDKDDDDVKEKTFSRSLFDAIVKKLAERSSEDWVEDDSEVKWSNMDKDVCIKWIGETYLEATAPTEKHAIGRSEFLNAWRDLLPETWRNAAALSNLPEASYKQPDPVSIHFLPESERDMAGKEAQDAAGSGARVRNSRNWHERFKSQRK
;
A
#
# COMPACT_ATOMS: atom_id res chain seq x y z
N MET A 1 63.27 27.06 -2.57
CA MET A 1 62.10 27.85 -2.15
C MET A 1 61.00 27.61 -3.18
N SER A 2 59.97 26.85 -2.82
CA SER A 2 58.88 26.49 -3.74
C SER A 2 57.83 27.60 -3.71
N THR A 3 57.83 28.48 -4.70
CA THR A 3 56.76 29.46 -4.91
C THR A 3 55.62 28.73 -5.61
N GLN A 4 54.74 28.07 -4.84
CA GLN A 4 53.41 27.76 -5.37
C GLN A 4 52.71 29.10 -5.57
N ALA A 5 52.56 29.53 -6.82
CA ALA A 5 51.65 30.60 -7.17
C ALA A 5 50.24 30.15 -6.77
N ALA A 6 49.75 30.62 -5.62
CA ALA A 6 48.43 30.28 -5.12
C ALA A 6 47.40 30.88 -6.08
N ARG A 7 46.82 30.03 -6.93
CA ARG A 7 45.73 30.39 -7.83
C ARG A 7 44.53 30.82 -6.97
N SER A 8 44.18 32.10 -6.98
CA SER A 8 43.04 32.61 -6.23
C SER A 8 41.75 32.42 -7.03
N ILE A 9 40.77 31.75 -6.42
CA ILE A 9 39.43 31.56 -6.98
C ILE A 9 38.52 32.58 -6.29
N ARG A 10 37.76 33.35 -7.08
CA ARG A 10 36.83 34.35 -6.55
C ARG A 10 35.58 33.66 -6.03
N PHE A 11 35.14 34.03 -4.83
CA PHE A 11 33.90 33.50 -4.23
C PHE A 11 32.84 34.60 -4.11
N THR A 12 31.66 34.37 -4.69
CA THR A 12 30.51 35.30 -4.71
C THR A 12 29.26 34.60 -4.15
N HIS A 13 28.19 35.35 -3.85
CA HIS A 13 26.90 34.79 -3.41
C HIS A 13 25.77 35.40 -4.25
N SER A 14 24.74 34.60 -4.58
CA SER A 14 23.56 35.10 -5.27
C SER A 14 22.56 35.74 -4.30
N SER A 15 21.86 36.77 -4.74
CA SER A 15 20.68 37.30 -4.05
C SER A 15 19.60 37.58 -5.10
N PRO A 16 18.45 36.89 -5.07
CA PRO A 16 18.01 35.93 -4.04
C PRO A 16 18.75 34.58 -4.07
N GLN A 17 18.69 33.86 -2.96
CA GLN A 17 19.17 32.48 -2.84
C GLN A 17 18.13 31.52 -3.44
N GLN A 18 18.60 30.50 -4.15
CA GLN A 18 17.76 29.48 -4.77
C GLN A 18 17.23 28.48 -3.73
N ALA A 19 16.03 27.96 -3.95
CA ALA A 19 15.32 27.07 -3.01
C ALA A 19 15.77 25.61 -3.10
N PHE A 20 17.07 25.35 -2.94
CA PHE A 20 17.60 23.98 -2.92
C PHE A 20 17.43 23.30 -1.56
N ARG A 21 17.20 21.99 -1.63
CA ARG A 21 17.22 21.06 -0.50
C ARG A 21 18.16 19.91 -0.84
N LEU A 22 18.91 19.47 0.15
CA LEU A 22 19.76 18.28 0.05
C LEU A 22 18.91 17.08 0.44
N ILE A 23 18.87 16.07 -0.43
CA ILE A 23 18.26 14.78 -0.16
C ILE A 23 19.36 13.72 -0.19
N GLU A 24 19.37 12.86 0.81
CA GLU A 24 20.20 11.66 0.81
C GLU A 24 19.74 10.75 -0.33
N LEU A 25 20.66 10.07 -1.01
CA LEU A 25 20.34 9.08 -2.03
C LEU A 25 20.90 7.73 -1.57
N THR A 26 20.00 6.79 -1.25
CA THR A 26 20.41 5.41 -0.99
C THR A 26 20.91 4.76 -2.28
N PRO A 27 21.77 3.72 -2.21
CA PRO A 27 22.30 3.05 -3.40
C PRO A 27 21.19 2.63 -4.39
N ASP A 28 20.12 2.01 -3.89
CA ASP A 28 18.95 1.61 -4.69
C ASP A 28 18.33 2.78 -5.46
N LEU A 29 18.19 3.95 -4.83
CA LEU A 29 17.59 5.13 -5.46
C LEU A 29 18.55 5.81 -6.43
N LEU A 30 19.84 5.82 -6.12
CA LEU A 30 20.85 6.33 -7.03
C LEU A 30 20.90 5.50 -8.31
N GLU A 31 20.85 4.17 -8.20
CA GLU A 31 20.75 3.27 -9.35
C GLU A 31 19.48 3.52 -10.16
N LEU A 32 18.34 3.66 -9.48
CA LEU A 32 17.04 3.91 -10.12
C LEU A 32 17.02 5.23 -10.89
N ILE A 33 17.54 6.31 -10.31
CA ILE A 33 17.58 7.65 -10.92
C ILE A 33 18.63 7.73 -12.03
N SER A 34 19.74 6.99 -11.90
CA SER A 34 20.81 6.95 -12.90
C SER A 34 20.53 5.98 -14.05
N SER A 35 19.45 5.20 -13.96
CA SER A 35 19.06 4.25 -15.00
C SER A 35 18.58 4.97 -16.27
N PRO A 36 18.76 4.36 -17.47
CA PRO A 36 18.35 4.98 -18.74
C PRO A 36 16.83 5.18 -18.84
N ASN A 37 16.05 4.40 -18.09
CA ASN A 37 14.59 4.50 -17.98
C ASN A 37 14.20 4.85 -16.54
N ALA A 38 14.68 5.98 -16.03
CA ALA A 38 14.39 6.43 -14.68
C ALA A 38 12.88 6.59 -14.46
N PRO A 39 12.26 5.85 -13.51
CA PRO A 39 10.84 5.96 -13.24
C PRO A 39 10.53 7.29 -12.53
N THR A 40 9.26 7.71 -12.61
CA THR A 40 8.79 8.87 -11.86
C THR A 40 8.71 8.55 -10.37
N LEU A 41 9.29 9.41 -9.55
CA LEU A 41 9.23 9.32 -8.09
C LEU A 41 8.19 10.30 -7.54
N TYR A 42 7.41 9.86 -6.56
CA TYR A 42 6.32 10.67 -6.00
C TYR A 42 6.60 11.01 -4.54
N LEU A 43 6.37 12.27 -4.17
CA LEU A 43 6.31 12.70 -2.78
C LEU A 43 4.85 12.72 -2.36
N LYS A 44 4.46 11.77 -1.50
CA LYS A 44 3.09 11.63 -1.01
C LYS A 44 3.04 11.91 0.49
N SER A 45 1.98 12.56 0.95
CA SER A 45 1.75 12.88 2.37
C SER A 45 0.30 12.59 2.75
N PRO A 46 0.03 12.13 3.98
CA PRO A 46 -1.34 11.91 4.45
C PRO A 46 -2.12 13.24 4.52
N ALA A 47 -3.42 13.19 4.25
CA ALA A 47 -4.29 14.37 4.30
C ALA A 47 -4.37 14.97 5.72
N SER A 48 -4.48 16.29 5.81
CA SER A 48 -4.38 17.07 7.07
C SER A 48 -5.53 16.87 8.07
N GLY A 49 -6.51 16.00 7.79
CA GLY A 49 -7.70 15.74 8.62
C GLY A 49 -7.77 14.33 9.21
N ASP A 50 -6.68 13.57 9.16
CA ASP A 50 -6.66 12.16 9.54
C ASP A 50 -6.48 11.96 11.07
N PRO A 51 -7.44 11.36 11.81
CA PRO A 51 -7.36 11.22 13.28
C PRO A 51 -6.21 10.34 13.79
N SER A 52 -5.50 9.59 12.94
CA SER A 52 -4.24 8.94 13.35
C SER A 52 -3.07 9.92 13.56
N THR A 53 -3.25 11.20 13.24
CA THR A 53 -2.28 12.26 13.54
C THR A 53 -2.26 12.68 15.00
N GLU A 54 -3.14 12.14 15.87
CA GLU A 54 -3.12 12.45 17.31
C GLU A 54 -1.78 12.10 17.98
N ASN A 55 -0.91 11.28 17.36
CA ASN A 55 0.42 10.97 17.89
C ASN A 55 1.57 10.92 16.86
N ASN A 56 1.41 11.34 15.60
CA ASN A 56 2.51 11.29 14.62
C ASN A 56 2.54 12.50 13.69
N ALA A 57 3.65 13.23 13.75
CA ALA A 57 4.01 14.34 12.88
C ALA A 57 3.71 14.04 11.42
N ALA A 58 3.10 15.00 10.71
CA ALA A 58 2.92 14.96 9.26
C ALA A 58 4.23 14.54 8.59
N TYR A 59 4.28 13.31 8.07
CA TYR A 59 5.45 12.73 7.42
C TYR A 59 5.22 12.74 5.91
N VAL A 60 6.30 12.97 5.16
CA VAL A 60 6.30 12.87 3.70
C VAL A 60 7.03 11.59 3.34
N ASN A 61 6.44 10.79 2.47
CA ASN A 61 7.04 9.58 1.94
C ASN A 61 7.45 9.78 0.49
N LEU A 62 8.66 9.34 0.15
CA LEU A 62 9.10 9.17 -1.22
C LEU A 62 8.70 7.77 -1.70
N CYS A 63 7.86 7.70 -2.72
CA CYS A 63 7.36 6.46 -3.29
C CYS A 63 8.06 6.22 -4.63
N THR A 64 8.71 5.07 -4.74
CA THR A 64 9.10 4.46 -6.02
C THR A 64 7.95 3.55 -6.49
N PRO A 65 7.99 2.96 -7.70
CA PRO A 65 6.97 2.00 -8.12
C PRO A 65 6.80 0.81 -7.16
N THR A 66 7.86 0.41 -6.45
CA THR A 66 7.88 -0.83 -5.64
C THR A 66 8.15 -0.64 -4.14
N LYS A 67 8.82 0.46 -3.75
CA LYS A 67 9.28 0.72 -2.38
C LYS A 67 8.87 2.12 -1.89
N THR A 68 8.66 2.22 -0.58
CA THR A 68 8.33 3.47 0.12
C THR A 68 9.46 3.85 1.08
N PHE A 69 9.89 5.11 1.03
CA PHE A 69 10.91 5.68 1.91
C PHE A 69 10.30 6.82 2.74
N ARG A 70 10.46 6.77 4.06
CA ARG A 70 10.04 7.86 4.95
C ARG A 70 11.12 8.94 4.97
N ILE A 71 10.73 10.18 4.74
CA ILE A 71 11.65 11.32 4.77
C ILE A 71 11.72 11.90 6.19
N ARG A 72 12.93 12.08 6.70
CA ARG A 72 13.19 12.82 7.94
C ARG A 72 14.09 14.02 7.65
N GLN A 73 13.76 15.17 8.22
CA GLN A 73 14.61 16.36 8.12
C GLN A 73 15.58 16.40 9.30
N VAL A 74 16.88 16.46 9.01
CA VAL A 74 17.94 16.60 10.00
C VAL A 74 18.57 17.97 9.86
N GLN A 75 18.54 18.75 10.94
CA GLN A 75 19.16 20.07 10.98
C GLN A 75 20.67 19.96 11.18
N SER A 76 21.42 20.82 10.51
CA SER A 76 22.86 20.93 10.68
C SER A 76 23.21 22.29 11.29
N SER A 77 24.12 22.29 12.27
CA SER A 77 24.75 23.50 12.78
C SER A 77 25.85 24.03 11.84
N ASN A 78 26.24 23.24 10.83
CA ASN A 78 27.26 23.61 9.86
C ASN A 78 26.67 24.48 8.75
N SER A 79 27.47 25.41 8.23
CA SER A 79 27.06 26.26 7.11
C SER A 79 27.38 25.58 5.78
N ILE A 80 26.41 24.82 5.25
CA ILE A 80 26.53 24.14 3.96
C ILE A 80 26.07 25.09 2.84
N HIS A 81 26.93 25.33 1.86
CA HIS A 81 26.63 26.16 0.70
C HIS A 81 26.68 25.32 -0.57
N ILE A 82 25.65 25.44 -1.42
CA ILE A 82 25.66 24.90 -2.77
C ILE A 82 26.29 25.94 -3.67
N ILE A 83 27.30 25.53 -4.42
CA ILE A 83 28.12 26.39 -5.25
C ILE A 83 28.00 25.97 -6.72
N GLN A 84 28.04 26.94 -7.62
CA GLN A 84 28.06 26.71 -9.06
C GLN A 84 29.23 27.49 -9.69
N PRO A 85 29.93 26.92 -10.69
CA PRO A 85 30.84 27.68 -11.53
C PRO A 85 30.10 28.88 -12.15
N SER A 86 30.73 30.04 -12.19
CA SER A 86 30.12 31.23 -12.78
C SER A 86 30.48 31.31 -14.27
N ASP A 87 29.48 31.40 -15.16
CA ASP A 87 29.64 31.42 -16.62
C ASP A 87 30.29 32.71 -17.19
N GLY A 88 31.05 33.45 -16.38
CA GLY A 88 31.74 34.67 -16.79
C GLY A 88 30.84 35.87 -17.14
N GLN A 89 29.52 35.70 -17.23
CA GLN A 89 28.57 36.77 -17.59
C GLN A 89 28.23 37.73 -16.45
N SER A 90 28.73 37.48 -15.24
CA SER A 90 28.44 38.34 -14.11
C SER A 90 29.30 39.61 -14.24
N ASN A 91 28.67 40.78 -14.38
CA ASN A 91 29.26 42.13 -14.43
C ASN A 91 29.96 42.51 -13.12
N VAL A 92 30.83 41.64 -12.61
CA VAL A 92 31.46 41.79 -11.31
C VAL A 92 32.81 42.46 -11.52
N ILE A 93 32.93 43.66 -10.96
CA ILE A 93 34.11 44.52 -10.88
C ILE A 93 35.40 43.69 -10.93
N PRO A 94 36.27 43.85 -11.94
CA PRO A 94 37.53 43.13 -12.03
C PRO A 94 38.37 43.40 -10.78
N LEU A 95 38.92 42.32 -10.20
CA LEU A 95 39.93 42.43 -9.15
C LEU A 95 41.19 42.99 -9.80
N ILE A 96 41.35 44.32 -9.74
CA ILE A 96 42.59 44.99 -10.14
C ILE A 96 43.71 44.39 -9.28
N LYS A 97 44.55 43.53 -9.88
CA LYS A 97 45.83 43.13 -9.29
C LYS A 97 46.59 44.43 -9.01
N ARG A 98 46.76 44.80 -7.74
CA ARG A 98 47.79 45.78 -7.37
C ARG A 98 49.14 45.09 -7.52
N GLN A 99 49.76 45.19 -8.69
CA GLN A 99 51.10 45.77 -8.89
C GLN A 99 51.74 45.37 -10.24
N ASN A 100 52.28 46.43 -10.85
CA ASN A 100 53.46 46.54 -11.71
C ASN A 100 53.40 46.02 -13.15
N ASP A 101 53.46 47.00 -14.06
CA ASP A 101 54.23 47.03 -15.31
C ASP A 101 54.92 45.70 -15.68
N ASP A 102 54.29 44.95 -16.58
CA ASP A 102 54.85 44.76 -17.91
C ASP A 102 53.79 44.19 -18.85
N ASN A 103 53.69 44.80 -20.02
CA ASN A 103 52.84 44.37 -21.13
C ASN A 103 53.13 42.89 -21.48
N ASN A 104 52.21 41.96 -21.17
CA ASN A 104 51.62 40.99 -22.11
C ASN A 104 50.76 39.91 -21.41
N ASP A 105 49.80 40.28 -20.56
CA ASP A 105 48.94 39.30 -19.88
C ASP A 105 47.53 39.26 -20.49
N THR A 106 47.28 38.21 -21.27
CA THR A 106 45.93 37.72 -21.60
C THR A 106 45.05 37.78 -20.34
N GLU A 107 43.98 38.58 -20.35
CA GLU A 107 43.01 38.64 -19.24
C GLU A 107 42.34 37.28 -19.04
N ILE A 108 42.97 36.41 -18.25
CA ILE A 108 42.31 35.21 -17.75
C ILE A 108 41.37 35.69 -16.66
N ALA A 109 40.07 35.80 -17.00
CA ALA A 109 39.03 36.06 -16.01
C ALA A 109 39.23 35.08 -14.83
N PRO A 110 39.32 35.57 -13.58
CA PRO A 110 39.57 34.70 -12.45
C PRO A 110 38.43 33.68 -12.36
N GLU A 111 38.78 32.40 -12.22
CA GLU A 111 37.81 31.35 -11.95
C GLU A 111 36.94 31.81 -10.78
N THR A 112 35.63 31.90 -11.03
CA THR A 112 34.68 32.46 -10.07
C THR A 112 33.64 31.40 -9.72
N ILE A 113 33.43 31.20 -8.43
CA ILE A 113 32.45 30.28 -7.88
C ILE A 113 31.41 31.09 -7.12
N THR A 114 30.13 30.86 -7.41
CA THR A 114 29.02 31.54 -6.74
C THR A 114 28.25 30.58 -5.84
N ALA A 115 28.04 30.95 -4.58
CA ALA A 115 27.10 30.28 -3.69
C ALA A 115 25.66 30.65 -4.05
N ILE A 116 24.92 29.66 -4.54
CA ILE A 116 23.54 29.82 -5.04
C ILE A 116 22.49 29.48 -3.99
N ALA A 117 22.84 28.65 -2.99
CA ALA A 117 21.96 28.30 -1.89
C ALA A 117 22.74 28.02 -0.59
N LYS A 118 22.08 28.26 0.55
CA LYS A 118 22.53 27.83 1.88
C LYS A 118 21.55 26.81 2.43
N CYS A 119 22.04 25.60 2.72
CA CYS A 119 21.23 24.51 3.25
C CYS A 119 21.53 24.32 4.74
N GLY A 120 20.57 24.62 5.61
CA GLY A 120 20.67 24.38 7.05
C GLY A 120 20.19 22.98 7.48
N SER A 121 19.70 22.18 6.53
CA SER A 121 19.18 20.84 6.82
C SER A 121 19.32 19.92 5.63
N THR A 122 19.41 18.63 5.91
CA THR A 122 19.39 17.54 4.93
C THR A 122 18.13 16.69 5.14
N LEU A 123 17.57 16.20 4.05
CA LEU A 123 16.47 15.23 4.05
C LEU A 123 17.09 13.84 3.97
N GLU A 124 16.97 13.09 5.05
CA GLU A 124 17.45 11.71 5.13
C GLU A 124 16.31 10.75 4.82
N MET A 125 16.63 9.62 4.22
CA MET A 125 15.65 8.64 3.77
C MET A 125 15.75 7.38 4.60
N GLN A 126 14.64 7.01 5.24
CA GLN A 126 14.52 5.76 5.94
C GLN A 126 13.69 4.79 5.09
N GLY A 127 14.35 3.76 4.55
CA GLY A 127 13.66 2.67 3.88
C GLY A 127 12.76 1.94 4.86
N LEU A 128 11.48 1.83 4.53
CA LEU A 128 10.55 0.96 5.24
C LEU A 128 10.67 -0.45 4.67
N SER A 129 10.55 -1.47 5.52
CA SER A 129 10.47 -2.83 5.01
C SER A 129 9.22 -3.00 4.14
N SER A 130 9.25 -3.94 3.20
CA SER A 130 8.10 -4.18 2.32
C SER A 130 6.86 -4.62 3.12
N GLU A 131 7.04 -5.31 4.24
CA GLU A 131 5.96 -5.80 5.09
C GLU A 131 5.34 -4.67 5.92
N GLU A 132 6.16 -3.84 6.57
CA GLU A 132 5.67 -2.68 7.33
C GLU A 132 4.94 -1.68 6.43
N SER A 133 5.49 -1.41 5.24
CA SER A 133 4.86 -0.51 4.27
C SER A 133 3.53 -1.07 3.77
N PHE A 134 3.48 -2.38 3.51
CA PHE A 134 2.26 -3.07 3.10
C PHE A 134 1.20 -3.06 4.20
N ALA A 135 1.57 -3.38 5.44
CA ALA A 135 0.65 -3.36 6.58
C ALA A 135 0.08 -1.95 6.83
N ALA A 136 0.93 -0.92 6.75
CA ALA A 136 0.49 0.46 6.89
C ALA A 136 -0.43 0.92 5.74
N ALA A 137 -0.11 0.55 4.49
CA ALA A 137 -0.96 0.83 3.33
C ALA A 137 -2.32 0.13 3.45
N LYS A 138 -2.32 -1.15 3.85
CA LYS A 138 -3.54 -1.93 4.13
C LYS A 138 -4.38 -1.28 5.22
N GLY A 139 -3.78 -0.88 6.34
CA GLY A 139 -4.48 -0.19 7.42
C GLY A 139 -5.13 1.12 6.99
N MET A 140 -4.44 1.90 6.15
CA MET A 140 -5.01 3.13 5.60
C MET A 140 -6.17 2.86 4.64
N LEU A 141 -6.04 1.85 3.76
CA LEU A 141 -7.12 1.42 2.88
C LEU A 141 -8.37 0.96 3.65
N VAL A 142 -8.21 0.18 4.73
CA VAL A 142 -9.33 -0.27 5.56
C VAL A 142 -10.15 0.90 6.11
N ARG A 143 -9.51 2.03 6.39
CA ARG A 143 -10.15 3.24 6.90
C ARG A 143 -10.81 4.09 5.81
N ILE A 144 -10.22 4.14 4.61
CA ILE A 144 -10.76 4.91 3.48
C ILE A 144 -11.94 4.17 2.81
N LEU A 145 -11.82 2.84 2.67
CA LEU A 145 -12.81 2.01 1.99
C LEU A 145 -14.05 1.78 2.85
N ARG A 146 -15.23 1.97 2.25
CA ARG A 146 -16.50 1.68 2.90
C ARG A 146 -16.77 0.18 2.96
N VAL A 147 -17.48 -0.28 3.99
CA VAL A 147 -17.88 -1.69 4.09
C VAL A 147 -19.13 -1.91 3.25
N TRP A 148 -19.04 -2.84 2.29
CA TRP A 148 -20.18 -3.38 1.57
C TRP A 148 -20.77 -4.55 2.38
N ASP A 149 -22.05 -4.44 2.73
CA ASP A 149 -22.75 -5.45 3.53
C ASP A 149 -23.99 -5.97 2.78
N ASP A 150 -24.57 -7.07 3.25
CA ASP A 150 -25.66 -7.80 2.59
C ASP A 150 -26.95 -6.96 2.42
N LYS A 151 -27.04 -5.83 3.13
CA LYS A 151 -28.13 -4.86 3.01
C LYS A 151 -27.95 -3.87 1.86
N MET A 152 -26.77 -3.80 1.25
CA MET A 152 -26.50 -2.95 0.10
C MET A 152 -26.86 -3.70 -1.18
N THR A 153 -27.70 -3.07 -2.00
CA THR A 153 -28.12 -3.59 -3.31
C THR A 153 -27.61 -2.69 -4.43
N PHE A 154 -27.28 -3.29 -5.56
CA PHE A 154 -27.17 -2.64 -6.86
C PHE A 154 -28.60 -2.35 -7.35
N ASN A 155 -28.87 -1.11 -7.76
CA ASN A 155 -30.18 -0.75 -8.29
C ASN A 155 -30.20 -1.11 -9.78
N ASN A 156 -31.02 -2.08 -10.15
CA ASN A 156 -31.35 -2.38 -11.55
C ASN A 156 -32.70 -1.74 -11.93
N ASP A 157 -33.02 -0.56 -11.39
CA ASP A 157 -34.22 0.19 -11.75
C ASP A 157 -34.03 0.82 -13.15
N ASP A 158 -33.79 -0.02 -14.16
CA ASP A 158 -34.06 0.29 -15.56
C ASP A 158 -35.47 -0.24 -15.87
N ASP A 159 -36.48 0.37 -15.22
CA ASP A 159 -37.85 0.47 -15.76
C ASP A 159 -37.90 1.62 -16.78
N ASP A 160 -36.84 1.83 -17.56
CA ASP A 160 -36.85 2.72 -18.73
C ASP A 160 -37.05 1.82 -19.95
N ASP A 161 -38.30 1.78 -20.44
CA ASP A 161 -38.70 1.26 -21.76
C ASP A 161 -38.06 2.10 -22.90
N GLY A 162 -36.76 2.37 -22.83
CA GLY A 162 -35.97 3.08 -23.80
C GLY A 162 -35.07 2.11 -24.54
N ASP A 163 -35.37 1.90 -25.83
CA ASP A 163 -34.61 1.14 -26.84
C ASP A 163 -33.21 0.69 -26.38
N VAL A 164 -33.07 -0.61 -26.13
CA VAL A 164 -31.78 -1.27 -25.93
C VAL A 164 -31.02 -1.22 -27.25
N ASP A 165 -30.23 -0.16 -27.43
CA ASP A 165 -29.23 -0.12 -28.49
C ASP A 165 -28.28 -1.30 -28.30
N MET A 166 -28.21 -2.12 -29.34
CA MET A 166 -27.50 -3.40 -29.41
C MET A 166 -25.97 -3.18 -29.54
N ASP A 167 -25.37 -2.43 -28.62
CA ASP A 167 -23.91 -2.31 -28.48
C ASP A 167 -23.47 -2.23 -27.01
N GLY A 168 -23.67 -3.34 -26.29
CA GLY A 168 -23.20 -3.50 -24.89
C GLY A 168 -21.67 -3.62 -24.73
N SER A 169 -20.87 -3.37 -25.77
CA SER A 169 -19.40 -3.46 -25.70
C SER A 169 -18.76 -2.15 -25.24
N GLU A 170 -19.24 -1.01 -25.76
CA GLU A 170 -18.69 0.31 -25.43
C GLU A 170 -18.98 0.69 -23.97
N ASP A 171 -20.18 0.38 -23.45
CA ASP A 171 -20.54 0.68 -22.06
C ASP A 171 -19.74 -0.13 -21.03
N ALA A 172 -19.39 -1.38 -21.37
CA ALA A 172 -18.56 -2.23 -20.52
C ALA A 172 -17.11 -1.74 -20.45
N GLU A 173 -16.53 -1.35 -21.59
CA GLU A 173 -15.17 -0.76 -21.65
C GLU A 173 -15.11 0.60 -20.94
N LEU A 174 -16.12 1.45 -21.13
CA LEU A 174 -16.24 2.72 -20.43
C LEU A 174 -16.37 2.53 -18.92
N ASN A 175 -17.14 1.52 -18.47
CA ASN A 175 -17.28 1.21 -17.06
C ASN A 175 -15.98 0.69 -16.44
N ALA A 176 -15.25 -0.21 -17.13
CA ALA A 176 -13.95 -0.69 -16.69
C ALA A 176 -12.94 0.46 -16.56
N THR A 177 -12.89 1.35 -17.57
CA THR A 177 -12.03 2.54 -17.56
C THR A 177 -12.35 3.47 -16.40
N ARG A 178 -13.64 3.70 -16.10
CA ARG A 178 -14.06 4.52 -14.96
C ARG A 178 -13.70 3.88 -13.62
N SER A 179 -13.90 2.57 -13.46
CA SER A 179 -13.51 1.84 -12.25
C SER A 179 -12.01 1.89 -12.01
N LEU A 180 -11.20 1.84 -13.08
CA LEU A 180 -9.76 2.04 -13.03
C LEU A 180 -9.38 3.44 -12.55
N LEU A 181 -10.07 4.48 -13.04
CA LEU A 181 -9.83 5.86 -12.60
C LEU A 181 -10.14 6.04 -11.11
N VAL A 182 -11.24 5.48 -10.61
CA VAL A 182 -11.60 5.54 -9.18
C VAL A 182 -10.55 4.81 -8.34
N LYS A 183 -10.15 3.60 -8.74
CA LYS A 183 -9.09 2.84 -8.06
C LYS A 183 -7.78 3.63 -8.04
N LYS A 184 -7.39 4.23 -9.16
CA LYS A 184 -6.18 5.05 -9.27
C LYS A 184 -6.25 6.26 -8.34
N ALA A 185 -7.37 6.99 -8.32
CA ALA A 185 -7.56 8.13 -7.44
C ALA A 185 -7.39 7.75 -5.95
N VAL A 186 -7.99 6.63 -5.53
CA VAL A 186 -7.83 6.13 -4.15
C VAL A 186 -6.38 5.75 -3.83
N ILE A 187 -5.66 5.13 -4.77
CA ILE A 187 -4.25 4.75 -4.59
C ILE A 187 -3.32 5.96 -4.57
N ASP A 188 -3.61 6.99 -5.37
CA ASP A 188 -2.83 8.22 -5.45
C ASP A 188 -2.90 9.02 -4.14
N ASP A 189 -4.04 8.95 -3.42
CA ASP A 189 -4.24 9.58 -2.11
C ASP A 189 -3.54 8.86 -0.94
N ILE A 190 -3.01 7.65 -1.17
CA ILE A 190 -2.35 6.85 -0.15
C ILE A 190 -0.83 7.11 -0.20
N PRO A 191 -0.17 7.48 0.92
CA PRO A 191 1.24 7.84 0.94
C PRO A 191 2.18 6.63 0.95
N PHE A 192 1.94 5.67 0.05
CA PHE A 192 2.75 4.46 -0.15
C PHE A 192 2.91 4.15 -1.65
N ALA A 193 3.86 3.27 -1.95
CA ALA A 193 4.12 2.79 -3.31
C ALA A 193 2.92 2.07 -3.92
N ASP A 194 2.73 2.27 -5.22
CA ASP A 194 1.55 1.78 -5.94
C ASP A 194 1.45 0.26 -5.90
N SER A 195 2.56 -0.48 -6.01
CA SER A 195 2.56 -1.94 -5.91
C SER A 195 2.06 -2.44 -4.54
N GLN A 196 2.39 -1.73 -3.47
CA GLN A 196 2.00 -2.06 -2.10
C GLN A 196 0.52 -1.77 -1.89
N CYS A 197 0.04 -0.63 -2.38
CA CYS A 197 -1.39 -0.28 -2.37
C CYS A 197 -2.22 -1.25 -3.20
N ARG A 198 -1.77 -1.64 -4.40
CA ARG A 198 -2.44 -2.63 -5.25
C ARG A 198 -2.48 -4.01 -4.60
N LYS A 199 -1.37 -4.44 -3.98
CA LYS A 199 -1.34 -5.70 -3.22
C LYS A 199 -2.36 -5.66 -2.08
N ALA A 200 -2.44 -4.54 -1.35
CA ALA A 200 -3.38 -4.37 -0.25
C ALA A 200 -4.83 -4.29 -0.73
N TRP A 201 -5.09 -3.68 -1.89
CA TRP A 201 -6.39 -3.67 -2.55
C TRP A 201 -6.90 -5.09 -2.81
N ILE A 202 -6.04 -5.95 -3.37
CA ILE A 202 -6.39 -7.37 -3.60
C ILE A 202 -6.57 -8.11 -2.27
N GLU A 203 -5.69 -7.87 -1.29
CA GLU A 203 -5.77 -8.49 0.05
C GLU A 203 -7.11 -8.25 0.74
N LEU A 204 -7.65 -7.04 0.59
CA LEU A 204 -8.91 -6.61 1.18
C LEU A 204 -10.14 -7.02 0.36
N CYS A 205 -9.95 -7.66 -0.81
CA CYS A 205 -10.98 -7.87 -1.83
C CYS A 205 -11.69 -6.55 -2.19
N ALA A 206 -10.95 -5.45 -2.22
CA ALA A 206 -11.51 -4.14 -2.52
C ALA A 206 -12.01 -4.11 -3.97
N PHE A 207 -13.12 -3.40 -4.20
CA PHE A 207 -13.74 -3.31 -5.52
C PHE A 207 -14.45 -1.98 -5.69
N VAL A 208 -14.68 -1.63 -6.95
CA VAL A 208 -15.51 -0.48 -7.34
C VAL A 208 -16.78 -1.08 -7.95
N PRO A 209 -17.96 -0.84 -7.35
CA PRO A 209 -19.24 -1.19 -7.92
C PRO A 209 -19.36 -0.80 -9.39
N ASP A 210 -20.01 -1.68 -10.16
CA ASP A 210 -20.43 -1.35 -11.51
C ASP A 210 -21.46 -0.20 -11.50
N ASN A 211 -21.66 0.41 -12.67
CA ASN A 211 -22.41 1.66 -12.91
C ASN A 211 -23.82 1.72 -12.27
N ASN A 212 -24.36 0.57 -11.84
CA ASN A 212 -25.69 0.40 -11.26
C ASN A 212 -25.77 0.74 -9.76
N TYR A 213 -24.65 1.06 -9.11
CA TYR A 213 -24.68 1.61 -7.75
C TYR A 213 -24.67 3.14 -7.77
N LYS A 214 -25.86 3.75 -7.71
CA LYS A 214 -26.00 5.20 -7.45
C LYS A 214 -25.83 5.45 -5.95
N ALA A 215 -24.62 5.87 -5.55
CA ALA A 215 -24.46 6.50 -4.24
C ALA A 215 -25.38 7.74 -4.18
N LEU A 216 -25.98 8.01 -3.02
CA LEU A 216 -26.83 9.19 -2.77
C LEU A 216 -26.13 10.53 -3.11
N SER A 217 -24.80 10.54 -3.22
CA SER A 217 -23.97 11.71 -3.59
C SER A 217 -23.60 11.78 -5.08
N GLY A 218 -23.95 10.81 -5.91
CA GLY A 218 -23.51 10.73 -7.32
C GLY A 218 -22.02 10.39 -7.51
N GLU A 219 -21.26 10.24 -6.41
CA GLU A 219 -19.86 9.83 -6.43
C GLU A 219 -19.74 8.30 -6.39
N ARG A 220 -18.97 7.73 -7.31
CA ARG A 220 -18.61 6.31 -7.24
C ARG A 220 -17.58 6.11 -6.14
N LEU A 221 -17.89 5.20 -5.23
CA LEU A 221 -17.07 4.91 -4.06
C LEU A 221 -16.41 3.55 -4.21
N ALA A 222 -15.23 3.41 -3.60
CA ALA A 222 -14.57 2.12 -3.46
C ALA A 222 -15.00 1.44 -2.16
N PHE A 223 -15.20 0.13 -2.23
CA PHE A 223 -15.73 -0.67 -1.13
C PHE A 223 -14.84 -1.85 -0.81
N ARG A 224 -14.96 -2.35 0.42
CA ARG A 224 -14.48 -3.66 0.86
C ARG A 224 -15.67 -4.51 1.33
N PRO A 225 -15.78 -5.79 0.94
CA PRO A 225 -16.90 -6.62 1.36
C PRO A 225 -16.79 -7.02 2.84
N SER A 226 -17.95 -7.15 3.50
CA SER A 226 -18.07 -7.74 4.83
C SER A 226 -17.75 -9.24 4.79
N ALA A 227 -17.39 -9.83 5.93
CA ALA A 227 -17.11 -11.26 6.02
C ALA A 227 -18.31 -12.12 5.60
N ALA A 228 -19.53 -11.69 5.94
CA ALA A 228 -20.76 -12.36 5.52
C ALA A 228 -20.92 -12.38 3.99
N VAL A 229 -20.68 -11.24 3.33
CA VAL A 229 -20.73 -11.14 1.86
C VAL A 229 -19.66 -12.01 1.22
N LYS A 230 -18.41 -11.97 1.72
CA LYS A 230 -17.32 -12.82 1.24
C LYS A 230 -17.69 -14.30 1.28
N LEU A 231 -18.26 -14.77 2.39
CA LEU A 231 -18.72 -16.16 2.52
C LEU A 231 -19.91 -16.50 1.64
N GLY A 232 -20.87 -15.59 1.51
CA GLY A 232 -22.03 -15.79 0.64
C GLY A 232 -21.59 -16.03 -0.80
N ILE A 233 -20.61 -15.27 -1.28
CA ILE A 233 -20.05 -15.43 -2.61
C ILE A 233 -19.29 -16.73 -2.75
N TRP A 234 -18.45 -17.06 -1.77
CA TRP A 234 -17.72 -18.32 -1.77
C TRP A 234 -18.64 -19.54 -1.82
N LYS A 235 -19.74 -19.54 -1.06
CA LYS A 235 -20.75 -20.61 -1.11
C LYS A 235 -21.33 -20.77 -2.50
N ARG A 236 -21.69 -19.67 -3.17
CA ARG A 236 -22.20 -19.72 -4.54
C ARG A 236 -21.15 -20.19 -5.55
N ILE A 237 -19.88 -19.80 -5.36
CA ILE A 237 -18.76 -20.33 -6.16
C ILE A 237 -18.69 -21.85 -6.03
N LEU A 238 -18.76 -22.38 -4.80
CA LEU A 238 -18.76 -23.82 -4.59
C LEU A 238 -19.97 -24.52 -5.21
N GLU A 239 -21.18 -23.98 -5.02
CA GLU A 239 -22.40 -24.51 -5.62
C GLU A 239 -22.29 -24.55 -7.16
N GLY A 240 -21.85 -23.44 -7.77
CA GLY A 240 -21.61 -23.36 -9.22
C GLY A 240 -20.56 -24.35 -9.71
N CYS A 241 -19.46 -24.52 -8.98
CA CYS A 241 -18.43 -25.51 -9.30
C CYS A 241 -18.97 -26.95 -9.25
N ILE A 242 -19.80 -27.27 -8.26
CA ILE A 242 -20.42 -28.60 -8.12
C ILE A 242 -21.43 -28.85 -9.26
N LEU A 243 -22.30 -27.87 -9.54
CA LEU A 243 -23.35 -27.98 -10.57
C LEU A 243 -22.75 -28.13 -11.98
N HIS A 244 -21.72 -27.35 -12.29
CA HIS A 244 -21.10 -27.36 -13.62
C HIS A 244 -19.85 -28.25 -13.72
N SER A 245 -19.53 -28.99 -12.65
CA SER A 245 -18.34 -29.86 -12.57
C SER A 245 -17.03 -29.12 -12.91
N ILE A 246 -16.88 -27.87 -12.43
CA ILE A 246 -15.68 -27.06 -12.60
C ILE A 246 -14.65 -27.47 -11.53
N ASP A 247 -13.48 -27.90 -11.98
CA ASP A 247 -12.38 -28.26 -11.10
C ASP A 247 -11.54 -27.03 -10.74
N VAL A 248 -11.70 -26.53 -9.51
CA VAL A 248 -10.99 -25.34 -8.99
C VAL A 248 -9.50 -25.57 -8.73
N GLU A 249 -9.05 -26.82 -8.64
CA GLU A 249 -7.63 -27.16 -8.50
C GLU A 249 -6.88 -27.02 -9.84
N LYS A 250 -7.62 -27.09 -10.95
CA LYS A 250 -7.08 -26.95 -12.29
C LYS A 250 -7.34 -25.55 -12.83
N GLN A 251 -6.75 -25.26 -13.99
CA GLN A 251 -7.07 -24.04 -14.71
C GLN A 251 -8.52 -24.09 -15.19
N PHE A 252 -9.28 -23.06 -14.83
CA PHE A 252 -10.65 -22.84 -15.27
C PHE A 252 -10.80 -21.44 -15.89
N LEU A 253 -11.84 -21.31 -16.72
CA LEU A 253 -12.24 -20.02 -17.27
C LEU A 253 -13.05 -19.24 -16.22
N VAL A 254 -12.59 -18.06 -15.84
CA VAL A 254 -13.28 -17.22 -14.84
C VAL A 254 -14.67 -16.81 -15.33
N ARG A 255 -14.83 -16.61 -16.65
CA ARG A 255 -16.14 -16.33 -17.27
C ARG A 255 -17.12 -17.49 -17.12
N ASP A 256 -16.64 -18.73 -17.21
CA ASP A 256 -17.50 -19.91 -17.08
C ASP A 256 -17.87 -20.14 -15.61
N LEU A 257 -16.95 -19.87 -14.70
CA LEU A 257 -17.25 -19.85 -13.26
C LEU A 257 -18.28 -18.76 -12.92
N TRP A 258 -18.14 -17.55 -13.48
CA TRP A 258 -19.13 -16.48 -13.29
C TRP A 258 -20.53 -16.90 -13.77
N LYS A 259 -20.64 -17.51 -14.95
CA LYS A 259 -21.92 -18.03 -15.46
C LYS A 259 -22.49 -19.13 -14.56
N ALA A 260 -21.65 -20.05 -14.10
CA ALA A 260 -22.05 -21.12 -13.19
C ALA A 260 -22.60 -20.58 -11.85
N VAL A 261 -22.07 -19.44 -11.39
CA VAL A 261 -22.50 -18.78 -10.15
C VAL A 261 -23.82 -18.02 -10.30
N LEU A 262 -24.10 -17.48 -11.49
CA LEU A 262 -25.37 -16.79 -11.78
C LEU A 262 -26.56 -17.77 -11.91
N GLY A 263 -26.32 -19.03 -12.25
CA GLY A 263 -27.37 -20.03 -12.46
C GLY A 263 -28.17 -19.83 -13.76
N ASP A 264 -29.07 -20.76 -14.07
CA ASP A 264 -30.02 -20.61 -15.17
C ASP A 264 -31.08 -19.55 -14.79
N LYS A 265 -31.34 -18.63 -15.72
CA LYS A 265 -31.98 -17.30 -15.59
C LYS A 265 -33.44 -17.25 -15.11
N ASP A 266 -33.99 -18.31 -14.53
CA ASP A 266 -35.44 -18.43 -14.36
C ASP A 266 -35.98 -18.09 -12.95
N ASP A 267 -35.14 -17.83 -11.94
CA ASP A 267 -35.62 -17.45 -10.59
C ASP A 267 -34.77 -16.32 -9.95
N ASP A 268 -35.41 -15.15 -9.82
CA ASP A 268 -35.20 -14.05 -8.87
C ASP A 268 -34.40 -12.81 -9.32
N ASP A 269 -35.14 -11.76 -9.71
CA ASP A 269 -34.76 -10.34 -9.74
C ASP A 269 -34.12 -9.83 -8.43
N VAL A 270 -34.14 -10.61 -7.36
CA VAL A 270 -33.56 -10.26 -6.04
C VAL A 270 -32.12 -10.76 -5.91
N LYS A 271 -31.74 -11.86 -6.58
CA LYS A 271 -30.39 -12.46 -6.46
C LYS A 271 -29.34 -11.69 -7.25
N GLU A 272 -29.73 -11.09 -8.37
CA GLU A 272 -28.86 -10.25 -9.21
C GLU A 272 -28.54 -8.90 -8.53
N LYS A 273 -29.42 -8.43 -7.62
CA LYS A 273 -29.30 -7.13 -6.96
C LYS A 273 -28.21 -7.05 -5.88
N THR A 274 -27.66 -8.14 -5.36
CA THR A 274 -26.57 -8.08 -4.35
C THR A 274 -25.22 -8.58 -4.88
N PHE A 275 -25.18 -9.05 -6.11
CA PHE A 275 -24.04 -9.79 -6.65
C PHE A 275 -23.52 -9.16 -7.96
N SER A 276 -22.42 -8.40 -7.88
CA SER A 276 -21.77 -7.77 -9.04
C SER A 276 -20.54 -8.56 -9.49
N ARG A 277 -20.25 -8.49 -10.80
CA ARG A 277 -19.06 -9.08 -11.40
C ARG A 277 -17.77 -8.54 -10.79
N SER A 278 -17.71 -7.23 -10.53
CA SER A 278 -16.56 -6.57 -9.91
C SER A 278 -16.18 -7.16 -8.54
N LEU A 279 -17.18 -7.51 -7.74
CA LEU A 279 -17.01 -8.11 -6.42
C LEU A 279 -16.57 -9.57 -6.51
N PHE A 280 -17.16 -10.34 -7.45
CA PHE A 280 -16.71 -11.69 -7.73
C PHE A 280 -15.25 -11.73 -8.21
N ASP A 281 -14.88 -10.89 -9.17
CA ASP A 281 -13.52 -10.82 -9.69
C ASP A 281 -12.52 -10.44 -8.60
N ALA A 282 -12.89 -9.56 -7.66
CA ALA A 282 -12.04 -9.21 -6.52
C ALA A 282 -11.76 -10.40 -5.58
N ILE A 283 -12.77 -11.25 -5.34
CA ILE A 283 -12.61 -12.46 -4.53
C ILE A 283 -11.80 -13.52 -5.28
N VAL A 284 -12.08 -13.75 -6.57
CA VAL A 284 -11.29 -14.69 -7.39
C VAL A 284 -9.83 -14.25 -7.46
N LYS A 285 -9.54 -12.96 -7.68
CA LYS A 285 -8.17 -12.41 -7.68
C LYS A 285 -7.44 -12.58 -6.35
N LYS A 286 -8.16 -12.64 -5.23
CA LYS A 286 -7.59 -12.90 -3.90
C LYS A 286 -7.26 -14.39 -3.71
N LEU A 287 -8.09 -15.28 -4.24
CA LEU A 287 -8.01 -16.73 -4.05
C LEU A 287 -7.19 -17.45 -5.13
N ALA A 288 -6.96 -16.80 -6.27
CA ALA A 288 -6.17 -17.32 -7.37
C ALA A 288 -4.70 -17.53 -6.99
N GLU A 289 -4.08 -18.58 -7.54
CA GLU A 289 -2.63 -18.77 -7.47
C GLU A 289 -1.93 -17.63 -8.20
N ARG A 290 -0.89 -17.09 -7.56
CA ARG A 290 -0.08 -16.00 -8.12
C ARG A 290 1.18 -16.58 -8.73
N SER A 291 1.28 -16.58 -10.06
CA SER A 291 2.55 -16.83 -10.75
C SER A 291 3.55 -15.71 -10.37
N SER A 292 4.75 -16.09 -9.97
CA SER A 292 5.79 -15.15 -9.54
C SER A 292 6.35 -14.28 -10.68
N GLU A 293 5.97 -14.59 -11.93
CA GLU A 293 6.47 -13.94 -13.15
C GLU A 293 5.48 -12.95 -13.79
N ASP A 294 4.18 -12.97 -13.42
CA ASP A 294 3.17 -12.05 -13.98
C ASP A 294 3.00 -10.78 -13.14
N TRP A 295 4.10 -10.05 -12.93
CA TRP A 295 4.05 -8.64 -12.51
C TRP A 295 3.59 -7.70 -13.63
N VAL A 296 2.94 -8.22 -14.68
CA VAL A 296 2.28 -7.34 -15.63
C VAL A 296 1.08 -6.77 -14.90
N GLU A 297 1.20 -5.49 -14.54
CA GLU A 297 0.19 -4.63 -13.93
C GLU A 297 -1.03 -4.42 -14.84
N ASP A 298 -1.50 -5.48 -15.48
CA ASP A 298 -2.64 -5.42 -16.35
C ASP A 298 -3.88 -5.71 -15.51
N ASP A 299 -4.65 -4.65 -15.24
CA ASP A 299 -5.99 -4.75 -14.66
C ASP A 299 -6.98 -5.46 -15.61
N SER A 300 -6.49 -6.03 -16.72
CA SER A 300 -7.16 -6.94 -17.63
C SER A 300 -7.95 -8.06 -16.92
N GLU A 301 -9.02 -8.47 -17.59
CA GLU A 301 -9.88 -9.57 -17.16
C GLU A 301 -9.06 -10.84 -16.98
N VAL A 302 -9.12 -11.44 -15.78
CA VAL A 302 -8.48 -12.73 -15.51
C VAL A 302 -9.22 -13.77 -16.31
N LYS A 303 -8.72 -14.11 -17.50
CA LYS A 303 -9.40 -15.04 -18.40
C LYS A 303 -9.35 -16.48 -17.87
N TRP A 304 -8.18 -16.87 -17.38
CA TRP A 304 -7.89 -18.20 -16.83
C TRP A 304 -7.33 -18.05 -15.43
N SER A 305 -7.76 -18.91 -14.51
CA SER A 305 -7.27 -18.92 -13.14
C SER A 305 -7.28 -20.35 -12.60
N ASN A 306 -6.47 -20.60 -11.59
CA ASN A 306 -6.57 -21.75 -10.70
C ASN A 306 -6.52 -21.24 -9.25
N MET A 307 -7.12 -21.98 -8.32
CA MET A 307 -7.19 -21.54 -6.91
C MET A 307 -5.99 -22.05 -6.11
N ASP A 308 -5.38 -21.15 -5.33
CA ASP A 308 -4.36 -21.53 -4.37
C ASP A 308 -5.03 -22.21 -3.18
N LYS A 309 -4.76 -23.50 -3.04
CA LYS A 309 -5.34 -24.34 -2.00
C LYS A 309 -5.06 -23.80 -0.59
N ASP A 310 -3.81 -23.45 -0.29
CA ASP A 310 -3.42 -23.04 1.06
C ASP A 310 -3.96 -21.66 1.42
N VAL A 311 -3.96 -20.74 0.45
CA VAL A 311 -4.57 -19.41 0.61
C VAL A 311 -6.08 -19.52 0.78
N CYS A 312 -6.76 -20.35 -0.03
CA CYS A 312 -8.19 -20.56 0.07
C CYS A 312 -8.58 -21.13 1.42
N ILE A 313 -7.94 -22.21 1.87
CA ILE A 313 -8.25 -22.85 3.15
C ILE A 313 -8.13 -21.84 4.30
N LYS A 314 -7.00 -21.12 4.38
CA LYS A 314 -6.74 -20.06 5.36
C LYS A 314 -7.83 -18.99 5.33
N TRP A 315 -8.09 -18.45 4.15
CA TRP A 315 -9.01 -17.33 3.96
C TRP A 315 -10.44 -17.71 4.31
N ILE A 316 -10.91 -18.90 3.92
CA ILE A 316 -12.27 -19.38 4.21
C ILE A 316 -12.44 -19.59 5.72
N GLY A 317 -11.47 -20.22 6.37
CA GLY A 317 -11.52 -20.46 7.82
C GLY A 317 -11.54 -19.16 8.62
N GLU A 318 -10.70 -18.20 8.23
CA GLU A 318 -10.66 -16.87 8.84
C GLU A 318 -11.94 -16.08 8.60
N THR A 319 -12.42 -16.04 7.36
CA THR A 319 -13.64 -15.31 6.99
C THR A 319 -14.88 -15.92 7.66
N TYR A 320 -14.94 -17.26 7.78
CA TYR A 320 -16.01 -17.95 8.51
C TYR A 320 -16.03 -17.54 9.97
N LEU A 321 -14.88 -17.54 10.63
CA LEU A 321 -14.77 -17.12 12.03
C LEU A 321 -15.15 -15.65 12.21
N GLU A 322 -14.70 -14.76 11.32
CA GLU A 322 -15.06 -13.34 11.32
C GLU A 322 -16.57 -13.12 11.18
N ALA A 323 -17.26 -13.93 10.36
CA ALA A 323 -18.70 -13.79 10.14
C ALA A 323 -19.55 -14.40 11.26
N THR A 324 -19.18 -15.57 11.79
CA THR A 324 -20.02 -16.30 12.76
C THR A 324 -19.68 -16.00 14.21
N ALA A 325 -18.40 -15.74 14.52
CA ALA A 325 -17.91 -15.49 15.86
C ALA A 325 -17.02 -14.23 15.94
N PRO A 326 -17.54 -13.04 15.54
CA PRO A 326 -16.75 -11.80 15.49
C PRO A 326 -16.28 -11.31 16.86
N THR A 327 -16.90 -11.78 17.95
CA THR A 327 -16.65 -11.31 19.31
C THR A 327 -16.77 -12.48 20.29
N GLU A 328 -16.20 -12.33 21.49
CA GLU A 328 -16.28 -13.32 22.57
C GLU A 328 -17.72 -13.74 22.91
N LYS A 329 -18.69 -12.82 22.79
CA LYS A 329 -20.11 -13.09 23.04
C LYS A 329 -20.76 -14.02 22.02
N HIS A 330 -20.16 -14.15 20.84
CA HIS A 330 -20.63 -15.00 19.75
C HIS A 330 -19.68 -16.19 19.52
N ALA A 331 -18.92 -16.59 20.55
CA ALA A 331 -17.99 -17.70 20.44
C ALA A 331 -18.72 -18.98 20.00
N ILE A 332 -18.13 -19.68 19.03
CA ILE A 332 -18.68 -20.89 18.43
C ILE A 332 -17.95 -22.11 18.96
N GLY A 333 -18.63 -23.25 19.05
CA GLY A 333 -17.99 -24.51 19.41
C GLY A 333 -16.90 -24.88 18.41
N ARG A 334 -15.73 -25.31 18.89
CA ARG A 334 -14.58 -25.71 18.06
C ARG A 334 -14.95 -26.81 17.07
N SER A 335 -15.72 -27.81 17.49
CA SER A 335 -16.19 -28.89 16.63
C SER A 335 -17.18 -28.40 15.58
N GLU A 336 -18.09 -27.50 15.97
CA GLU A 336 -19.06 -26.87 15.08
C GLU A 336 -18.35 -26.05 13.99
N PHE A 337 -17.37 -25.24 14.38
CA PHE A 337 -16.52 -24.48 13.46
C PHE A 337 -15.76 -25.40 12.50
N LEU A 338 -15.09 -26.45 12.99
CA LEU A 338 -14.32 -27.34 12.12
C LEU A 338 -15.21 -28.09 11.13
N ASN A 339 -16.42 -28.48 11.52
CA ASN A 339 -17.36 -29.13 10.61
C ASN A 339 -17.87 -28.16 9.55
N ALA A 340 -18.32 -26.96 9.96
CA ALA A 340 -18.79 -25.97 9.01
C ALA A 340 -17.67 -25.49 8.06
N TRP A 341 -16.44 -25.36 8.54
CA TRP A 341 -15.30 -25.04 7.69
C TRP A 341 -15.02 -26.16 6.67
N ARG A 342 -15.12 -27.44 7.07
CA ARG A 342 -14.99 -28.58 6.14
C ARG A 342 -16.07 -28.57 5.06
N ASP A 343 -17.29 -28.24 5.41
CA ASP A 343 -18.40 -28.21 4.46
C ASP A 343 -18.26 -27.08 3.44
N LEU A 344 -17.52 -26.02 3.79
CA LEU A 344 -17.16 -24.90 2.92
C LEU A 344 -15.87 -25.12 2.11
N LEU A 345 -15.38 -26.35 2.02
CA LEU A 345 -14.23 -26.70 1.20
C LEU A 345 -14.60 -27.73 0.13
N PRO A 346 -13.95 -27.70 -1.05
CA PRO A 346 -14.00 -28.79 -2.00
C PRO A 346 -13.67 -30.13 -1.32
N GLU A 347 -14.27 -31.23 -1.80
CA GLU A 347 -14.15 -32.54 -1.16
C GLU A 347 -12.69 -32.97 -0.93
N THR A 348 -11.82 -32.66 -1.89
CA THR A 348 -10.38 -32.93 -1.87
C THR A 348 -9.62 -32.15 -0.78
N TRP A 349 -10.18 -31.03 -0.30
CA TRP A 349 -9.54 -30.12 0.66
C TRP A 349 -10.04 -30.29 2.09
N ARG A 350 -11.15 -31.02 2.32
CA ARG A 350 -11.78 -31.16 3.65
C ARG A 350 -10.82 -31.61 4.75
N ASN A 351 -9.88 -32.50 4.43
CA ASN A 351 -8.92 -33.01 5.40
C ASN A 351 -7.89 -31.95 5.85
N ALA A 352 -7.75 -30.86 5.11
CA ALA A 352 -6.85 -29.76 5.43
C ALA A 352 -7.49 -28.65 6.28
N ALA A 353 -8.78 -28.75 6.63
CA ALA A 353 -9.41 -27.89 7.62
C ALA A 353 -8.93 -28.26 9.04
N ALA A 354 -7.86 -27.61 9.48
CA ALA A 354 -7.26 -27.76 10.79
C ALA A 354 -6.92 -26.39 11.40
N LEU A 355 -7.05 -26.25 12.72
CA LEU A 355 -6.72 -24.99 13.41
C LEU A 355 -5.25 -24.57 13.21
N SER A 356 -4.35 -25.52 12.99
CA SER A 356 -2.93 -25.26 12.66
C SER A 356 -2.75 -24.52 11.33
N ASN A 357 -3.75 -24.57 10.46
CA ASN A 357 -3.71 -23.93 9.15
C ASN A 357 -4.31 -22.53 9.18
N LEU A 358 -4.87 -22.07 10.31
CA LEU A 358 -5.28 -20.69 10.47
C LEU A 358 -4.06 -19.78 10.69
N PRO A 359 -4.13 -18.49 10.31
CA PRO A 359 -3.09 -17.53 10.63
C PRO A 359 -2.82 -17.46 12.14
N GLU A 360 -1.56 -17.28 12.53
CA GLU A 360 -1.18 -17.19 13.95
C GLU A 360 -1.97 -16.07 14.66
N ALA A 361 -2.43 -16.37 15.88
CA ALA A 361 -3.27 -15.48 16.69
C ALA A 361 -4.60 -15.05 16.05
N SER A 362 -5.11 -15.74 15.01
CA SER A 362 -6.40 -15.39 14.40
C SER A 362 -7.63 -15.70 15.25
N TYR A 363 -7.45 -16.52 16.29
CA TYR A 363 -8.51 -16.94 17.19
C TYR A 363 -8.05 -16.92 18.65
N LYS A 364 -8.99 -16.64 19.55
CA LYS A 364 -8.81 -16.83 20.99
C LYS A 364 -9.76 -17.90 21.49
N GLN A 365 -9.29 -18.66 22.47
CA GLN A 365 -10.07 -19.67 23.18
C GLN A 365 -10.51 -19.07 24.53
N PRO A 366 -11.76 -18.58 24.65
CA PRO A 366 -12.32 -18.22 25.95
C PRO A 366 -12.50 -19.47 26.82
N ASP A 367 -12.85 -20.60 26.20
CA ASP A 367 -13.01 -21.90 26.82
C ASP A 367 -12.31 -22.99 25.99
N PRO A 368 -11.99 -24.17 26.55
CA PRO A 368 -11.36 -25.28 25.82
C PRO A 368 -12.16 -25.80 24.62
N VAL A 369 -13.45 -25.47 24.57
CA VAL A 369 -14.43 -25.96 23.60
C VAL A 369 -14.91 -24.85 22.65
N SER A 370 -14.60 -23.59 22.91
CA SER A 370 -15.15 -22.45 22.16
C SER A 370 -14.04 -21.59 21.56
N ILE A 371 -14.30 -20.97 20.41
CA ILE A 371 -13.37 -20.06 19.74
C ILE A 371 -14.10 -18.81 19.23
N HIS A 372 -13.41 -17.67 19.20
CA HIS A 372 -13.87 -16.46 18.52
C HIS A 372 -12.73 -15.80 17.73
N PHE A 373 -13.11 -14.99 16.76
CA PHE A 373 -12.21 -14.25 15.88
C PHE A 373 -11.48 -13.14 16.65
N LEU A 374 -10.18 -13.00 16.40
CA LEU A 374 -9.41 -11.83 16.80
C LEU A 374 -9.14 -10.94 15.59
N PRO A 375 -9.61 -9.68 15.58
CA PRO A 375 -9.29 -8.71 14.54
C PRO A 375 -7.79 -8.48 14.43
N GLU A 376 -7.30 -8.21 13.22
CA GLU A 376 -5.88 -7.95 12.92
C GLU A 376 -5.29 -6.83 13.81
N SER A 377 -6.09 -5.81 14.14
CA SER A 377 -5.70 -4.74 15.07
C SER A 377 -5.40 -5.22 16.50
N GLU A 378 -6.08 -6.27 16.96
CA GLU A 378 -5.84 -6.89 18.26
C GLU A 378 -4.69 -7.89 18.21
N ARG A 379 -4.46 -8.53 17.04
CA ARG A 379 -3.29 -9.38 16.80
C ARG A 379 -1.98 -8.60 16.86
N ASP A 380 -1.96 -7.40 16.29
CA ASP A 380 -0.79 -6.51 16.34
C ASP A 380 -0.48 -6.05 17.78
N MET A 381 -1.51 -5.83 18.61
CA MET A 381 -1.32 -5.52 20.03
C MET A 381 -0.85 -6.75 20.81
N ALA A 382 -1.45 -7.92 20.59
CA ALA A 382 -1.03 -9.17 21.25
C ALA A 382 0.40 -9.59 20.83
N GLY A 383 0.78 -9.36 19.57
CA GLY A 383 2.13 -9.58 19.06
C GLY A 383 3.16 -8.63 19.69
N LYS A 384 2.82 -7.35 19.84
CA LYS A 384 3.64 -6.38 20.58
C LYS A 384 3.75 -6.71 22.06
N GLU A 385 2.65 -7.10 22.71
CA GLU A 385 2.66 -7.54 24.12
C GLU A 385 3.45 -8.83 24.31
N ALA A 386 3.39 -9.77 23.38
CA ALA A 386 4.22 -10.97 23.39
C ALA A 386 5.70 -10.68 23.13
N GLN A 387 6.03 -9.72 22.25
CA GLN A 387 7.40 -9.24 22.03
C GLN A 387 7.94 -8.44 23.23
N ASP A 388 7.10 -7.65 23.91
CA ASP A 388 7.45 -6.93 25.13
C ASP A 388 7.57 -7.90 26.32
N ALA A 389 6.76 -8.96 26.37
CA ALA A 389 6.87 -10.04 27.36
C ALA A 389 8.12 -10.92 27.12
N ALA A 390 8.46 -11.23 25.86
CA ALA A 390 9.68 -11.94 25.50
C ALA A 390 10.94 -11.07 25.66
N GLY A 391 10.83 -9.76 25.41
CA GLY A 391 11.90 -8.77 25.58
C GLY A 391 12.14 -8.32 27.03
N SER A 392 11.15 -8.51 27.92
CA SER A 392 11.27 -8.21 29.35
C SER A 392 11.93 -9.33 30.17
N GLY A 393 12.16 -10.50 29.57
CA GLY A 393 12.91 -11.61 30.18
C GLY A 393 14.43 -11.39 30.28
N ALA A 394 14.99 -10.36 29.63
CA ALA A 394 16.45 -10.12 29.66
C ALA A 394 16.85 -8.65 29.47
N ARG A 395 16.29 -7.72 30.24
CA ARG A 395 16.93 -6.42 30.48
C ARG A 395 16.84 -6.02 31.95
N VAL A 396 17.87 -6.38 32.70
CA VAL A 396 18.26 -5.65 33.92
C VAL A 396 18.24 -4.16 33.58
N ARG A 397 17.37 -3.40 34.25
CA ARG A 397 17.28 -1.94 34.18
C ARG A 397 18.64 -1.33 34.51
N ASN A 398 19.43 -1.02 33.50
CA ASN A 398 20.62 -0.17 33.63
C ASN A 398 20.30 1.25 33.17
N SER A 399 19.24 1.82 33.77
CA SER A 399 19.03 3.27 33.81
C SER A 399 19.92 3.82 34.93
N ARG A 400 21.24 3.84 34.70
CA ARG A 400 22.19 4.49 35.60
C ARG A 400 22.63 5.81 34.98
N ASN A 401 22.05 6.88 35.53
CA ASN A 401 22.36 8.28 35.32
C ASN A 401 23.85 8.53 35.06
N TRP A 402 24.18 8.94 33.83
CA TRP A 402 25.51 9.41 33.42
C TRP A 402 26.09 10.45 34.40
N HIS A 403 25.23 11.32 34.94
CA HIS A 403 25.61 12.42 35.83
C HIS A 403 26.20 11.96 37.19
N GLU A 404 26.00 10.71 37.62
CA GLU A 404 26.58 10.22 38.88
C GLU A 404 28.04 9.72 38.75
N ARG A 405 28.48 9.33 37.53
CA ARG A 405 29.85 8.79 37.33
C ARG A 405 30.97 9.83 37.49
N PHE A 406 30.67 11.13 37.42
CA PHE A 406 31.68 12.20 37.54
C PHE A 406 31.79 12.81 38.95
N LYS A 407 30.87 12.50 39.88
CA LYS A 407 30.95 13.01 41.26
C LYS A 407 31.95 12.27 42.14
N SER A 408 32.35 11.04 41.78
CA SER A 408 33.25 10.21 42.58
C SER A 408 34.75 10.39 42.27
N GLN A 409 35.12 11.29 41.35
CA GLN A 409 36.53 11.57 41.00
C GLN A 409 37.05 12.94 41.49
N ARG A 410 36.38 13.56 42.46
CA ARG A 410 36.95 14.70 43.20
C ARG A 410 36.99 14.39 44.69
N LYS A 411 38.10 13.76 45.11
CA LYS A 411 38.66 13.94 46.45
C LYS A 411 40.17 13.79 46.39
#